data_AF-A0A6B2LID0-F1
#
_entry.id   AF-A0A6B2LID0-F1
#
_cell.length_a   1.000
_cell.length_b   1.000
_cell.length_c   1.000
_cell.angle_alpha   90.00
_cell.angle_beta   90.00
_cell.angle_gamma   90.00
#
_symmetry.space_group_name_H-M   'P 1'
#
loop_
_entity.id
_entity.type
_entity.pdbx_description
1 polymer ?
#
loop_
_entity_poly.entity_id
_entity_poly.type
_entity_poly.pdbx_seq_one_letter_code
_entity_poly.pdbx_strand_id
1 'polypeptide(L)'
;MAQGKEYLAPNAKKLTKWFDSTTMLFKSLIVRESNVKVQQKVLIKVLEIIQHLFTLNNLNSMLSLNVALSSVLVSKLKILWDSVKSVGKLKQNFEKINKLCSPDGNFKKLRKVVESNPGPIVPYLGMYFQELIYADEQNPKMTENGLFNCNRIRKIGRILQIMKTCQDLPYEEINNKKHTA
;
A
#
# COMPACT_ATOMS: atom_id res chain seq x y z
N MET A 1 -26.94 -9.89 20.25
CA MET A 1 -26.03 -8.80 19.82
C MET A 1 -25.03 -9.39 18.84
N ALA A 2 -25.19 -9.12 17.54
CA ALA A 2 -24.22 -9.59 16.55
C ALA A 2 -22.89 -8.87 16.83
N GLN A 3 -21.91 -9.58 17.40
CA GLN A 3 -20.53 -9.09 17.39
C GLN A 3 -20.20 -8.75 15.94
N GLY A 4 -19.76 -7.52 15.65
CA GLY A 4 -19.55 -7.07 14.29
C GLY A 4 -18.50 -7.94 13.58
N LYS A 5 -18.57 -8.08 12.25
CA LYS A 5 -17.62 -8.87 11.42
C LYS A 5 -16.13 -8.56 11.65
N GLU A 6 -15.81 -7.54 12.44
CA GLU A 6 -14.47 -7.13 12.86
C GLU A 6 -13.71 -8.20 13.66
N TYR A 7 -14.39 -9.08 14.42
CA TYR A 7 -13.70 -10.15 15.16
C TYR A 7 -13.19 -11.29 14.26
N LEU A 8 -13.71 -11.42 13.03
CA LEU A 8 -13.38 -12.54 12.15
C LEU A 8 -11.99 -12.42 11.52
N ALA A 9 -11.46 -11.20 11.39
CA ALA A 9 -10.18 -10.93 10.74
C ALA A 9 -9.43 -9.77 11.42
N PRO A 10 -9.04 -9.90 12.71
CA PRO A 10 -8.49 -8.80 13.49
C PRO A 10 -7.18 -8.24 12.90
N ASN A 11 -6.35 -9.08 12.30
CA ASN A 11 -5.08 -8.65 11.71
C ASN A 11 -5.28 -7.88 10.40
N ALA A 12 -6.21 -8.31 9.56
CA ALA A 12 -6.57 -7.56 8.35
C ALA A 12 -7.12 -6.17 8.71
N LYS A 13 -7.96 -6.09 9.75
CA LYS A 13 -8.48 -4.82 10.28
C LYS A 13 -7.38 -3.92 10.84
N LYS A 14 -6.44 -4.48 11.61
CA LYS A 14 -5.26 -3.73 12.10
C LYS A 14 -4.45 -3.15 10.94
N LEU A 15 -4.25 -3.91 9.87
CA LEU A 15 -3.52 -3.43 8.69
C LEU A 15 -4.26 -2.28 7.98
N THR A 16 -5.57 -2.39 7.75
CA THR A 16 -6.37 -1.30 7.18
C THR A 16 -6.30 -0.05 8.06
N LYS A 17 -6.48 -0.21 9.38
CA LYS A 17 -6.38 0.91 10.33
C LYS A 17 -4.99 1.56 10.30
N TRP A 18 -3.94 0.77 10.20
CA TRP A 18 -2.56 1.27 10.06
C TRP A 18 -2.40 2.10 8.79
N PHE A 19 -2.92 1.61 7.65
CA PHE A 19 -2.88 2.31 6.38
C PHE A 19 -3.61 3.66 6.45
N ASP A 20 -4.82 3.67 6.99
CA ASP A 20 -5.65 4.88 7.12
C ASP A 20 -5.02 5.89 8.07
N SER A 21 -4.52 5.43 9.22
CA SER A 21 -3.88 6.26 10.23
C SER A 21 -2.60 6.89 9.69
N THR A 22 -1.79 6.12 8.96
CA THR A 22 -0.55 6.61 8.33
C THR A 22 -0.88 7.66 7.26
N THR A 23 -1.85 7.36 6.39
CA THR A 23 -2.32 8.32 5.37
C THR A 23 -2.80 9.62 6.03
N MET A 24 -3.58 9.53 7.11
CA MET A 24 -4.11 10.70 7.83
C MET A 24 -3.02 11.49 8.56
N LEU A 25 -2.06 10.80 9.18
CA LEU A 25 -0.92 11.42 9.85
C LEU A 25 -0.14 12.30 8.87
N PHE A 26 0.29 11.74 7.74
CA PHE A 26 1.10 12.49 6.77
C PHE A 26 0.34 13.63 6.10
N LYS A 27 -0.97 13.45 5.83
CA LYS A 27 -1.84 14.56 5.41
C LYS A 27 -1.85 15.68 6.45
N SER A 28 -2.03 15.33 7.73
CA SER A 28 -2.13 16.29 8.83
C SER A 28 -0.82 17.02 9.10
N LEU A 29 0.32 16.32 9.02
CA LEU A 29 1.66 16.92 9.17
C LEU A 29 1.90 18.03 8.15
N ILE A 30 1.41 17.86 6.92
CA ILE A 30 1.51 18.89 5.90
C ILE A 30 0.48 19.98 6.16
N VAL A 31 -0.81 19.65 6.27
CA VAL A 31 -1.89 20.66 6.23
C VAL A 31 -1.95 21.50 7.52
N ARG A 32 -1.55 20.98 8.67
CA ARG A 32 -1.65 21.67 9.97
C ARG A 32 -0.44 22.56 10.30
N GLU A 33 0.65 22.42 9.58
CA GLU A 33 1.83 23.28 9.76
C GLU A 33 1.53 24.70 9.25
N SER A 34 1.66 25.69 10.11
CA SER A 34 1.35 27.09 9.79
C SER A 34 2.50 27.79 9.08
N ASN A 35 3.74 27.35 9.31
CA ASN A 35 4.92 27.91 8.67
C ASN A 35 5.16 27.25 7.31
N VAL A 36 4.93 28.00 6.23
CA VAL A 36 5.10 27.53 4.84
C VAL A 36 6.50 26.95 4.58
N LYS A 37 7.57 27.53 5.15
CA LYS A 37 8.93 26.99 4.95
C LYS A 37 9.11 25.62 5.61
N VAL A 38 8.50 25.40 6.78
CA VAL A 38 8.51 24.09 7.44
C VAL A 38 7.63 23.11 6.66
N GLN A 39 6.46 23.55 6.21
CA GLN A 39 5.54 22.76 5.39
C GLN A 39 6.20 22.24 4.09
N GLN A 40 6.99 23.08 3.43
CA GLN A 40 7.80 22.71 2.25
C GLN A 40 8.84 21.62 2.59
N LYS A 41 9.56 21.77 3.70
CA LYS A 41 10.53 20.77 4.17
C LYS A 41 9.85 19.43 4.49
N VAL A 42 8.68 19.46 5.12
CA VAL A 42 7.89 18.25 5.40
C VAL A 42 7.51 17.58 4.08
N LEU A 43 6.94 18.31 3.11
CA LEU A 43 6.58 17.73 1.80
C LEU A 43 7.79 17.08 1.10
N ILE A 44 8.93 17.78 1.03
CA ILE A 44 10.16 17.25 0.45
C ILE A 44 10.58 15.97 1.17
N LYS A 45 10.54 15.97 2.50
CA LYS A 45 10.92 14.79 3.28
C LYS A 45 9.99 13.60 3.02
N VAL A 46 8.69 13.83 2.89
CA VAL A 46 7.72 12.77 2.55
C VAL A 46 8.01 12.20 1.16
N LEU A 47 8.35 13.03 0.18
CA LEU A 47 8.71 12.58 -1.17
C LEU A 47 9.99 11.72 -1.18
N GLU A 48 10.98 12.08 -0.36
CA GLU A 48 12.19 11.26 -0.16
C GLU A 48 11.84 9.91 0.49
N ILE A 49 11.00 9.91 1.53
CA ILE A 49 10.57 8.69 2.21
C ILE A 49 9.83 7.77 1.23
N ILE A 50 8.93 8.31 0.40
CA ILE A 50 8.22 7.54 -0.63
C ILE A 50 9.21 6.84 -1.57
N GLN A 51 10.26 7.54 -2.01
CA GLN A 51 11.29 6.94 -2.88
C GLN A 51 12.06 5.85 -2.16
N HIS A 52 12.40 6.05 -0.90
CA HIS A 52 13.08 5.03 -0.11
C HIS A 52 12.20 3.79 0.12
N LEU A 53 10.91 3.97 0.41
CA LEU A 53 9.94 2.88 0.52
C LEU A 53 9.80 2.09 -0.80
N PHE A 54 9.87 2.78 -1.94
CA PHE A 54 9.92 2.12 -3.25
C PHE A 54 11.19 1.27 -3.42
N THR A 55 12.36 1.78 -3.04
CA THR A 55 13.62 0.99 -3.09
C THR A 55 13.61 -0.21 -2.15
N LEU A 56 12.89 -0.12 -1.03
CA LEU A 56 12.72 -1.22 -0.08
C LEU A 56 11.60 -2.19 -0.49
N ASN A 57 10.90 -1.99 -1.62
CA ASN A 57 9.69 -2.76 -1.94
C ASN A 57 8.62 -2.73 -0.83
N ASN A 58 8.57 -1.69 -0.01
CA ASN A 58 7.50 -1.51 0.97
C ASN A 58 6.31 -0.78 0.33
N LEU A 59 5.61 -1.53 -0.54
CA LEU A 59 4.55 -1.00 -1.39
C LEU A 59 3.33 -0.53 -0.59
N ASN A 60 3.02 -1.18 0.53
CA ASN A 60 1.91 -0.77 1.41
C ASN A 60 2.12 0.63 1.98
N SER A 61 3.30 0.89 2.55
CA SER A 61 3.63 2.20 3.13
C SER A 61 3.78 3.25 2.04
N MET A 62 4.46 2.91 0.94
CA MET A 62 4.62 3.80 -0.22
C MET A 62 3.25 4.26 -0.74
N LEU A 63 2.31 3.33 -0.92
CA LEU A 63 0.97 3.65 -1.38
C LEU A 63 0.22 4.53 -0.38
N SER A 64 0.34 4.28 0.93
CA SER A 64 -0.32 5.13 1.95
C SER A 64 0.14 6.60 1.88
N LEU A 65 1.44 6.83 1.70
CA LEU A 65 1.98 8.18 1.53
C LEU A 65 1.62 8.79 0.16
N ASN A 66 1.58 7.98 -0.90
CA ASN A 66 1.10 8.43 -2.21
C ASN A 66 -0.36 8.91 -2.13
N VAL A 67 -1.24 8.15 -1.45
CA VAL A 67 -2.64 8.54 -1.22
C VAL A 67 -2.73 9.80 -0.37
N ALA A 68 -1.84 9.97 0.62
CA ALA A 68 -1.77 11.19 1.42
C ALA A 68 -1.47 12.42 0.54
N LEU A 69 -0.43 12.36 -0.29
CA LEU A 69 -0.01 13.47 -1.15
C LEU A 69 -0.96 13.74 -2.32
N SER A 70 -1.59 12.70 -2.88
CA SER A 70 -2.58 12.81 -3.96
C SER A 70 -3.95 13.27 -3.46
N SER A 71 -4.18 13.31 -2.14
CA SER A 71 -5.42 13.83 -1.59
C SER A 71 -5.67 15.28 -2.00
N VAL A 72 -6.93 15.66 -2.16
CA VAL A 72 -7.33 17.02 -2.56
C VAL A 72 -6.76 18.09 -1.62
N LEU A 73 -6.61 17.76 -0.34
CA LEU A 73 -6.08 18.67 0.68
C LEU A 73 -4.61 19.03 0.47
N VAL A 74 -3.81 18.11 -0.08
CA VAL A 74 -2.37 18.30 -0.27
C VAL A 74 -2.05 18.67 -1.73
N SER A 75 -2.69 18.00 -2.70
CA SER A 75 -2.43 18.21 -4.13
C SER A 75 -2.76 19.62 -4.62
N LYS A 76 -3.67 20.33 -3.95
CA LYS A 76 -4.06 21.71 -4.30
C LYS A 76 -3.13 22.79 -3.72
N LEU A 77 -2.16 22.45 -2.87
CA LEU A 77 -1.24 23.41 -2.23
C LEU A 77 -0.15 23.87 -3.21
N LYS A 78 -0.51 24.71 -4.20
CA LYS A 78 0.38 25.15 -5.30
C LYS A 78 1.72 25.68 -4.80
N ILE A 79 1.71 26.54 -3.78
CA ILE A 79 2.92 27.14 -3.18
C ILE A 79 3.93 26.07 -2.72
N LEU A 80 3.45 24.93 -2.21
CA LEU A 80 4.32 23.83 -1.80
C LEU A 80 4.85 23.06 -3.01
N TRP A 81 3.97 22.70 -3.94
CA TRP A 81 4.37 21.95 -5.14
C TRP A 81 5.29 22.74 -6.06
N ASP A 82 5.21 24.08 -6.05
CA ASP A 82 6.13 24.96 -6.75
C ASP A 82 7.53 24.92 -6.13
N SER A 83 7.65 24.80 -4.81
CA SER A 83 8.96 24.58 -4.17
C SER A 83 9.60 23.26 -4.59
N VAL A 84 8.81 22.22 -4.82
CA VAL A 84 9.29 20.91 -5.29
C VAL A 84 9.73 20.96 -6.76
N LYS A 85 9.18 21.87 -7.59
CA LYS A 85 9.63 22.05 -8.98
C LYS A 85 11.10 22.46 -9.06
N SER A 86 11.63 23.16 -8.05
CA SER A 86 13.06 23.48 -7.95
C SER A 86 13.93 22.22 -7.74
N VAL A 87 13.35 21.14 -7.21
CA VAL A 87 13.97 19.83 -7.00
C VAL A 87 13.41 18.82 -8.01
N GLY A 88 13.54 19.14 -9.30
CA GLY A 88 12.82 18.47 -10.40
C GLY A 88 12.86 16.93 -10.40
N LYS A 89 13.97 16.33 -9.96
CA LYS A 89 14.11 14.86 -9.85
C LYS A 89 13.11 14.23 -8.88
N LEU A 90 12.85 14.86 -7.73
CA LEU A 90 11.89 14.33 -6.74
C LEU A 90 10.46 14.34 -7.31
N LYS A 91 10.09 15.42 -8.01
CA LYS A 91 8.77 15.53 -8.65
C LYS A 91 8.57 14.45 -9.71
N GLN A 92 9.54 14.27 -10.60
CA GLN A 92 9.48 13.24 -11.64
C GLN A 92 9.38 11.83 -11.06
N ASN A 93 10.16 11.54 -10.00
CA ASN A 93 10.09 10.26 -9.31
C ASN A 93 8.71 10.04 -8.69
N PHE A 94 8.14 11.06 -8.06
CA PHE A 94 6.79 10.97 -7.49
C PHE A 94 5.72 10.75 -8.56
N GLU A 95 5.80 11.42 -9.71
CA GLU A 95 4.87 11.18 -10.83
C GLU A 95 4.94 9.74 -11.36
N LYS A 96 6.13 9.14 -11.41
CA LYS A 96 6.31 7.72 -11.76
C LYS A 96 5.65 6.81 -10.72
N ILE A 97 5.86 7.09 -9.43
CA ILE A 97 5.24 6.34 -8.33
C ILE A 97 3.72 6.47 -8.37
N ASN A 98 3.18 7.66 -8.60
CA ASN A 98 1.75 7.87 -8.69
C ASN A 98 1.12 7.07 -9.85
N LYS A 99 1.81 6.99 -11.00
CA LYS A 99 1.38 6.14 -12.14
C LYS A 99 1.45 4.64 -11.83
N LEU A 100 2.41 4.22 -11.00
CA LEU A 100 2.55 2.83 -10.54
C LEU A 100 1.41 2.47 -9.57
N CYS A 101 1.05 3.39 -8.67
CA CYS A 101 0.00 3.27 -7.67
C CYS A 101 -1.43 3.40 -8.21
N SER A 102 -1.62 3.42 -9.54
CA SER A 102 -2.96 3.55 -10.13
C SER A 102 -3.88 2.40 -9.66
N PRO A 103 -5.12 2.69 -9.23
CA PRO A 103 -6.08 1.65 -8.85
C PRO A 103 -6.60 0.82 -10.05
N ASP A 104 -6.30 1.23 -11.28
CA ASP A 104 -6.75 0.56 -12.51
C ASP A 104 -6.47 -0.95 -12.51
N GLY A 105 -7.51 -1.73 -12.83
CA GLY A 105 -7.42 -3.18 -12.88
C GLY A 105 -7.05 -3.81 -11.55
N ASN A 106 -7.55 -3.23 -10.43
CA ASN A 106 -7.19 -3.61 -9.07
C ASN A 106 -5.66 -3.58 -8.87
N PHE A 107 -5.10 -2.38 -9.04
CA PHE A 107 -3.66 -2.12 -8.89
C PHE A 107 -2.78 -3.03 -9.76
N LYS A 108 -3.17 -3.25 -11.03
CA LYS A 108 -2.48 -4.18 -11.94
C LYS A 108 -0.97 -3.95 -12.04
N LYS A 109 -0.53 -2.70 -12.06
CA LYS A 109 0.90 -2.35 -12.14
C LYS A 109 1.64 -2.69 -10.85
N LEU A 110 1.01 -2.46 -9.70
CA LEU A 110 1.60 -2.77 -8.38
C LEU A 110 1.68 -4.29 -8.16
N ARG A 111 0.67 -5.05 -8.59
CA ARG A 111 0.70 -6.52 -8.54
C ARG A 111 1.83 -7.11 -9.38
N LYS A 112 2.07 -6.57 -10.58
CA LYS A 112 3.24 -6.98 -11.40
C LYS A 112 4.57 -6.79 -10.68
N VAL A 113 4.73 -5.72 -9.89
CA VAL A 113 5.94 -5.52 -9.09
C VAL A 113 6.09 -6.63 -8.06
N VAL A 114 5.01 -7.03 -7.38
CA VAL A 114 5.04 -8.14 -6.42
C VAL A 114 5.41 -9.45 -7.11
N GLU A 115 4.79 -9.76 -8.25
CA GLU A 115 5.02 -10.99 -9.01
C GLU A 115 6.45 -11.10 -9.55
N SER A 116 7.08 -9.98 -9.91
CA SER A 116 8.44 -9.96 -10.46
C SER A 116 9.55 -9.78 -9.42
N ASN A 117 9.21 -9.58 -8.14
CA ASN A 117 10.20 -9.27 -7.10
C ASN A 117 10.71 -10.55 -6.41
N PRO A 118 12.00 -10.88 -6.52
CA PRO A 118 12.57 -12.08 -5.90
C PRO A 118 12.91 -11.91 -4.41
N GLY A 119 12.90 -10.68 -3.88
CA GLY A 119 13.34 -10.37 -2.52
C GLY A 119 12.21 -10.05 -1.53
N PRO A 120 12.55 -9.51 -0.34
CA PRO A 120 11.57 -9.03 0.64
C PRO A 120 10.66 -7.94 0.06
N ILE A 121 9.37 -7.99 0.39
CA ILE A 121 8.35 -7.07 -0.13
C ILE A 121 7.15 -6.97 0.82
N VAL A 122 6.67 -5.76 1.06
CA VAL A 122 5.41 -5.52 1.80
C VAL A 122 4.32 -5.09 0.81
N PRO A 123 3.47 -6.02 0.32
CA PRO A 123 2.42 -5.67 -0.60
C PRO A 123 1.28 -4.89 0.07
N TYR A 124 0.56 -4.09 -0.73
CA TYR A 124 -0.74 -3.55 -0.32
C TYR A 124 -1.79 -4.67 -0.32
N LEU A 125 -2.15 -5.22 0.85
CA LEU A 125 -3.05 -6.37 0.92
C LEU A 125 -4.48 -6.09 0.45
N GLY A 126 -4.92 -4.83 0.40
CA GLY A 126 -6.25 -4.47 -0.09
C GLY A 126 -6.51 -4.98 -1.51
N MET A 127 -5.50 -5.02 -2.37
CA MET A 127 -5.65 -5.56 -3.73
C MET A 127 -5.91 -7.08 -3.70
N TYR A 128 -5.26 -7.83 -2.83
CA TYR A 128 -5.47 -9.28 -2.70
C TYR A 128 -6.79 -9.61 -2.00
N PHE A 129 -7.23 -8.80 -1.05
CA PHE A 129 -8.56 -8.96 -0.45
C PHE A 129 -9.66 -8.79 -1.49
N GLN A 130 -9.53 -7.82 -2.39
CA GLN A 130 -10.47 -7.66 -3.50
C GLN A 130 -10.44 -8.86 -4.46
N GLU A 131 -9.28 -9.45 -4.72
CA GLU A 131 -9.20 -10.69 -5.51
C GLU A 131 -9.84 -11.89 -4.81
N LEU A 132 -9.71 -12.01 -3.49
CA LEU A 132 -10.38 -13.06 -2.72
C LEU A 132 -11.90 -12.91 -2.77
N ILE A 133 -12.40 -11.68 -2.62
CA ILE A 133 -13.84 -11.37 -2.74
C ILE A 133 -14.32 -11.75 -4.14
N TYR A 134 -13.61 -11.32 -5.18
CA TYR A 134 -13.95 -11.66 -6.57
C TYR A 134 -13.93 -13.17 -6.83
N ALA A 135 -12.93 -13.88 -6.29
CA ALA A 135 -12.85 -15.34 -6.42
C ALA A 135 -14.02 -16.03 -5.70
N ASP A 136 -14.50 -15.50 -4.57
CA ASP A 136 -15.64 -16.03 -3.83
C ASP A 136 -16.97 -15.74 -4.52
N GLU A 137 -17.18 -14.51 -4.98
CA GLU A 137 -18.46 -14.06 -5.56
C GLU A 137 -18.70 -14.62 -6.97
N GLN A 138 -17.64 -14.75 -7.77
CA GLN A 138 -17.78 -15.16 -9.18
C GLN A 138 -17.73 -16.66 -9.43
N ASN A 139 -17.42 -17.46 -8.40
CA ASN A 139 -17.31 -18.90 -8.55
C ASN A 139 -18.22 -19.55 -7.50
N PRO A 140 -19.21 -20.38 -7.89
CA PRO A 140 -20.08 -21.02 -6.92
C PRO A 140 -19.26 -21.98 -6.04
N LYS A 141 -19.67 -22.16 -4.78
CA LYS A 141 -18.98 -23.08 -3.84
C LYS A 141 -19.08 -24.53 -4.29
N MET A 142 -20.19 -24.89 -4.93
CA MET A 142 -20.48 -26.21 -5.46
C MET A 142 -20.65 -26.14 -6.97
N THR A 143 -20.33 -27.23 -7.67
CA THR A 143 -20.71 -27.45 -9.06
C THR A 143 -22.21 -27.78 -9.14
N GLU A 144 -22.77 -27.76 -10.33
CA GLU A 144 -24.16 -28.18 -10.59
C GLU A 144 -24.45 -29.61 -10.10
N ASN A 145 -23.45 -30.49 -10.18
CA ASN A 145 -23.55 -31.88 -9.70
C ASN A 145 -23.39 -32.05 -8.16
N GLY A 146 -23.41 -30.95 -7.39
CA GLY A 146 -23.26 -31.02 -5.94
C GLY A 146 -21.87 -31.43 -5.44
N LEU A 147 -20.81 -31.26 -6.25
CA LEU A 147 -19.42 -31.44 -5.84
C LEU A 147 -18.77 -30.10 -5.47
N PHE A 148 -17.68 -30.12 -4.70
CA PHE A 148 -16.93 -28.88 -4.43
C PHE A 148 -16.33 -28.30 -5.70
N ASN A 149 -16.44 -26.97 -5.85
CA ASN A 149 -15.81 -26.27 -6.95
C ASN A 149 -14.29 -26.13 -6.72
N CYS A 150 -13.53 -27.13 -7.16
CA CYS A 150 -12.07 -27.13 -7.06
C CYS A 150 -11.41 -25.94 -7.76
N ASN A 151 -12.03 -25.37 -8.80
CA ASN A 151 -11.48 -24.19 -9.48
C ASN A 151 -11.54 -22.94 -8.60
N ARG A 152 -12.63 -22.75 -7.85
CA ARG A 152 -12.74 -21.69 -6.82
C ARG A 152 -11.64 -21.86 -5.77
N ILE A 153 -11.51 -23.07 -5.23
CA ILE A 153 -10.52 -23.37 -4.18
C ILE A 153 -9.09 -23.11 -4.68
N ARG A 154 -8.76 -23.55 -5.90
CA ARG A 154 -7.44 -23.29 -6.52
C ARG A 154 -7.16 -21.80 -6.70
N LYS A 155 -8.14 -21.01 -7.14
CA LYS A 155 -7.99 -19.55 -7.29
C LYS A 155 -7.67 -18.89 -5.94
N ILE A 156 -8.45 -19.20 -4.90
CA ILE A 156 -8.22 -18.70 -3.54
C ILE A 156 -6.83 -19.14 -3.04
N GLY A 157 -6.48 -20.42 -3.20
CA GLY A 157 -5.19 -20.96 -2.78
C GLY A 157 -4.00 -20.24 -3.42
N ARG A 158 -4.08 -19.90 -4.71
CA ARG A 158 -3.03 -19.12 -5.40
C ARG A 158 -2.84 -17.73 -4.78
N ILE A 159 -3.93 -17.02 -4.47
CA ILE A 159 -3.86 -15.68 -3.85
C ILE A 159 -3.24 -15.76 -2.46
N LEU A 160 -3.67 -16.75 -1.65
CA LEU A 160 -3.11 -16.98 -0.31
C LEU A 160 -1.62 -17.33 -0.37
N GLN A 161 -1.21 -18.14 -1.35
CA GLN A 161 0.19 -18.52 -1.52
C GLN A 161 1.09 -17.32 -1.81
N ILE A 162 0.65 -16.39 -2.65
CA ILE A 162 1.40 -15.14 -2.92
C ILE A 162 1.59 -14.34 -1.64
N MET A 163 0.51 -14.12 -0.87
CA MET A 163 0.59 -13.38 0.40
C MET A 163 1.51 -14.06 1.40
N LYS A 164 1.46 -15.39 1.50
CA LYS A 164 2.34 -16.17 2.37
C LYS A 164 3.81 -16.05 1.96
N THR A 165 4.12 -16.18 0.67
CA THR A 165 5.49 -16.00 0.17
C THR A 165 6.05 -14.62 0.51
N CYS A 166 5.23 -13.56 0.43
CA CYS A 166 5.66 -12.22 0.85
C CYS A 166 5.94 -12.13 2.36
N GLN A 167 5.18 -12.86 3.19
CA GLN A 167 5.34 -12.87 4.64
C GLN A 167 6.58 -13.67 5.09
N ASP A 168 6.92 -14.73 4.36
CA ASP A 168 8.01 -15.65 4.71
C ASP A 168 9.41 -15.08 4.36
N LEU A 169 9.50 -13.93 3.68
CA LEU A 169 10.76 -13.28 3.27
C LEU A 169 11.02 -11.99 4.09
N PRO A 170 11.81 -12.06 5.18
CA PRO A 170 12.08 -10.91 6.04
C PRO A 170 13.11 -9.95 5.43
N TYR A 171 13.09 -8.68 5.86
CA TYR A 171 14.14 -7.72 5.55
C TYR A 171 15.41 -8.02 6.36
N GLU A 172 16.51 -8.37 5.71
CA GLU A 172 17.77 -8.70 6.38
C GLU A 172 18.39 -7.51 7.14
N GLU A 173 18.32 -6.30 6.57
CA GLU A 173 18.91 -5.08 7.14
C GLU A 173 18.26 -4.64 8.46
N ILE A 174 16.99 -5.01 8.70
CA ILE A 174 16.26 -4.67 9.92
C ILE A 174 16.65 -5.60 11.08
N ASN A 175 16.99 -6.86 10.79
CA ASN A 175 17.34 -7.84 11.81
C ASN A 175 18.78 -7.69 12.34
N ASN A 176 19.68 -7.07 11.57
CA ASN A 176 21.09 -6.91 11.94
C ASN A 176 21.39 -5.67 12.78
N LYS A 177 20.44 -4.76 12.98
CA LYS A 177 20.54 -3.72 14.00
C LYS A 177 19.93 -4.23 15.29
N LYS A 178 20.74 -4.93 16.10
CA LYS A 178 20.53 -4.89 17.56
C LYS A 178 20.42 -3.42 17.91
N HIS A 179 19.25 -3.00 18.39
CA HIS A 179 19.07 -1.68 18.96
C HIS A 179 20.03 -1.55 20.15
N THR A 180 21.25 -1.08 19.91
CA THR A 180 22.06 -0.47 20.95
C THR A 180 21.31 0.81 21.33
N ALA A 181 20.58 0.68 22.43
CA ALA A 181 19.99 1.78 23.17
C ALA A 181 21.07 2.77 23.63
#